data_AF-A0A7V3X203-F1
#
_entry.id   AF-A0A7V3X203-F1
#
_cell.length_a   1.000
_cell.length_b   1.000
_cell.length_c   1.000
_cell.angle_alpha   90.00
_cell.angle_beta   90.00
_cell.angle_gamma   90.00
#
_symmetry.space_group_name_H-M   'P 1'
#
loop_
_entity.id
_entity.type
_entity.pdbx_description
1 polymer ?
#
loop_
_entity_poly.entity_id
_entity_poly.type
_entity_poly.pdbx_seq_one_letter_code
_entity_poly.pdbx_strand_id
1 'polypeptide(L)' 'MKRQIVVAITGASGVTYAVRLIEVLLAAACDVHLTISRAGRTVLKEELDLSVDLENFAPGMLLLDNAERAEDPK' A
#
# COMPACT_ATOMS: atom_id res chain seq x y z
N MET A 1 16.26 -10.64 12.18
CA MET A 1 16.33 -9.37 11.41
C MET A 1 15.02 -9.22 10.65
N LYS A 2 14.40 -8.03 10.65
CA LYS A 2 13.22 -7.78 9.81
C LYS A 2 13.61 -7.75 8.33
N ARG A 3 12.78 -8.34 7.47
CA ARG A 3 13.00 -8.36 6.02
C ARG A 3 12.62 -6.99 5.43
N GLN A 4 13.52 -6.40 4.65
CA GLN A 4 13.31 -5.13 3.96
C GLN A 4 12.82 -5.40 2.55
N ILE A 5 11.69 -4.81 2.14
CA ILE A 5 11.10 -5.04 0.82
C ILE A 5 10.76 -3.70 0.19
N VAL A 6 11.19 -3.50 -1.06
CA VAL A 6 10.80 -2.34 -1.87
C VAL A 6 9.53 -2.72 -2.64
N VAL A 7 8.50 -1.88 -2.56
CA VAL A 7 7.26 -2.02 -3.31
C VAL A 7 7.05 -0.76 -4.16
N ALA A 8 6.83 -0.95 -5.45
CA ALA A 8 6.59 0.14 -6.39
C ALA A 8 5.20 0.00 -7.02
N ILE A 9 4.35 1.00 -6.82
CA ILE A 9 3.04 1.09 -7.48
C ILE A 9 3.18 1.94 -8.75
N THR A 10 2.81 1.35 -9.88
CA THR A 10 2.85 2.00 -11.20
C THR A 10 1.43 2.12 -11.77
N GLY A 11 1.26 2.69 -12.97
CA GLY A 11 -0.04 2.98 -13.59
C GLY A 11 -0.70 1.80 -14.32
N ALA A 12 -0.40 0.57 -13.93
CA ALA A 12 -1.12 -0.60 -14.42
C ALA A 12 -2.37 -0.84 -13.55
N SER A 13 -3.41 -1.42 -14.14
CA SER A 13 -4.61 -1.85 -13.41
C SER A 13 -4.27 -2.88 -12.33
N GLY A 14 -5.05 -2.89 -11.23
CA GLY A 14 -4.91 -3.86 -10.14
C GLY A 14 -4.27 -3.28 -8.87
N VAL A 15 -4.48 -2.01 -8.57
CA VAL A 15 -3.91 -1.35 -7.36
C VAL A 15 -4.41 -1.97 -6.06
N THR A 16 -5.57 -2.64 -6.08
CA THR A 16 -6.07 -3.49 -4.97
C THR A 16 -5.05 -4.53 -4.52
N TYR A 17 -4.32 -5.14 -5.46
CA TYR A 17 -3.29 -6.13 -5.12
C TYR A 17 -2.10 -5.48 -4.40
N ALA A 18 -1.71 -4.28 -4.80
CA ALA A 18 -0.61 -3.56 -4.16
C ALA A 18 -0.97 -3.18 -2.71
N VAL A 19 -2.17 -2.65 -2.48
CA VAL A 19 -2.65 -2.29 -1.13
C VAL A 19 -2.68 -3.53 -0.23
N ARG A 20 -3.30 -4.62 -0.69
CA ARG A 20 -3.36 -5.87 0.08
C ARG A 20 -1.99 -6.49 0.32
N LEU A 21 -1.08 -6.43 -0.66
CA LEU A 21 0.28 -6.91 -0.49
C LEU A 21 1.01 -6.16 0.63
N ILE A 22 0.93 -4.82 0.62
CA ILE A 22 1.57 -3.99 1.65
C ILE A 22 1.01 -4.33 3.03
N GLU A 23 -0.31 -4.44 3.16
CA GLU A 23 -0.97 -4.84 4.41
C GLU A 23 -0.41 -6.17 4.95
N VAL A 24 -0.32 -7.20 4.11
CA VAL A 24 0.21 -8.52 4.48
C VAL A 24 1.69 -8.46 4.84
N LEU A 25 2.50 -7.67 4.12
CA LEU A 25 3.92 -7.51 4.43
C LEU A 25 4.14 -6.83 5.79
N LEU A 26 3.34 -5.80 6.09
CA LEU A 26 3.38 -5.12 7.39
C LEU A 26 2.95 -6.07 8.52
N ALA A 27 1.87 -6.84 8.33
CA ALA A 27 1.43 -7.85 9.28
C ALA A 27 2.49 -8.96 9.51
N ALA A 28 3.24 -9.32 8.48
CA ALA A 28 4.38 -10.24 8.57
C ALA A 28 5.65 -9.60 9.18
N ALA A 29 5.52 -8.43 9.81
CA ALA A 29 6.61 -7.66 10.42
C ALA A 29 7.77 -7.35 9.44
N CYS A 30 7.49 -7.22 8.14
CA CYS A 30 8.44 -6.71 7.17
C CYS A 30 8.44 -5.17 7.19
N ASP A 31 9.58 -4.57 6.83
CA ASP A 31 9.66 -3.14 6.61
C ASP A 31 9.51 -2.87 5.10
N VAL A 32 8.58 -1.98 4.74
CA VAL A 32 8.20 -1.68 3.35
C VAL A 32 8.72 -0.31 2.96
N HIS A 33 9.56 -0.27 1.92
CA HIS A 33 9.99 0.95 1.25
C HIS A 33 9.09 1.18 0.04
N LEU A 34 8.11 2.07 0.19
CA LEU A 34 7.07 2.30 -0.81
C LEU A 34 7.45 3.44 -1.76
N THR A 35 7.22 3.24 -3.06
CA THR A 35 7.21 4.32 -4.06
C THR A 35 5.97 4.21 -4.94
N ILE A 36 5.42 5.34 -5.35
CA ILE A 36 4.20 5.41 -6.15
C ILE A 36 4.44 6.42 -7.28
N SER A 37 4.23 6.01 -8.53
CA SER A 37 4.31 6.94 -9.66
C SER A 37 3.06 7.80 -9.76
N ARG A 38 3.14 8.94 -10.47
CA ARG A 38 1.95 9.77 -10.76
C ARG A 38 0.82 8.97 -11.43
N ALA A 39 1.17 8.04 -12.31
CA ALA A 39 0.19 7.17 -12.96
C ALA A 39 -0.41 6.14 -11.98
N GLY A 40 0.40 5.59 -11.06
CA GLY A 40 -0.13 4.71 -10.00
C GLY A 40 -1.10 5.43 -9.07
N ARG A 41 -0.82 6.70 -8.73
CA ARG A 41 -1.75 7.57 -8.00
C ARG A 41 -3.08 7.75 -8.73
N THR A 42 -3.06 7.91 -10.05
CA THR A 42 -4.28 8.00 -10.87
C THR A 42 -5.08 6.70 -10.80
N VAL A 43 -4.44 5.54 -10.98
CA VAL A 43 -5.15 4.25 -10.93
C VAL A 43 -5.70 3.97 -9.52
N LEU A 44 -4.99 4.35 -8.46
CA LEU A 44 -5.50 4.29 -7.08
C LEU A 44 -6.82 5.05 -6.92
N LYS A 45 -6.92 6.23 -7.53
CA LYS A 45 -8.16 7.01 -7.52
C LYS A 45 -9.26 6.38 -8.38
N GLU A 46 -8.91 5.88 -9.56
CA GLU A 46 -9.88 5.32 -10.52
C GLU A 46 -10.47 3.98 -10.05
N GLU A 47 -9.65 3.09 -9.47
CA GLU A 47 -10.08 1.74 -9.08
C GLU A 47 -10.61 1.65 -7.65
N LEU A 48 -10.08 2.45 -6.72
CA LEU A 48 -10.39 2.34 -5.28
C LEU A 48 -10.91 3.64 -4.66
N ASP A 49 -11.08 4.71 -5.44
CA ASP A 49 -11.46 6.05 -4.96
C ASP A 49 -10.47 6.65 -3.92
N LEU A 50 -9.26 6.11 -3.82
CA LEU A 50 -8.25 6.54 -2.86
C LEU A 50 -7.52 7.80 -3.33
N SER A 51 -7.64 8.87 -2.56
CA SER A 51 -6.94 10.14 -2.80
C SER A 51 -5.59 10.14 -2.07
N VAL A 52 -4.51 9.86 -2.80
CA VAL A 52 -3.14 9.86 -2.26
C VAL A 52 -2.42 11.17 -2.62
N ASP A 53 -1.88 11.86 -1.61
CA ASP A 53 -0.92 12.95 -1.78
C ASP A 53 0.50 12.35 -1.81
N LEU A 54 1.24 12.57 -2.90
CA LEU A 54 2.60 12.02 -3.05
C LEU A 54 3.66 12.84 -2.32
N GLU A 55 3.38 14.12 -2.02
CA GLU A 55 4.31 15.01 -1.32
C GLU A 55 4.12 14.91 0.20
N ASN A 56 2.87 14.66 0.65
CA ASN A 56 2.50 14.53 2.06
C ASN A 56 1.86 13.17 2.36
N PHE A 57 2.52 12.09 1.96
CA PHE A 57 1.98 10.74 2.09
C PHE A 57 1.76 10.32 3.55
N ALA A 58 0.64 9.65 3.80
CA ALA A 58 0.37 8.93 5.05
C ALA A 58 -0.20 7.53 4.77
N PRO A 59 0.12 6.49 5.57
CA PRO A 59 -0.39 5.12 5.37
C PRO A 59 -1.92 5.02 5.28
N GLY A 60 -2.65 5.86 6.00
CA GLY A 60 -4.11 5.95 5.96
C GLY A 60 -4.71 6.24 4.60
N MET A 61 -3.96 6.93 3.74
CA MET A 61 -4.37 7.17 2.36
C MET A 61 -4.48 5.88 1.53
N LEU A 62 -3.85 4.79 2.01
CA LEU A 62 -3.95 3.44 1.47
C LEU A 62 -4.76 2.49 2.39
N LEU A 63 -5.55 3.03 3.33
CA LEU A 63 -6.33 2.25 4.30
C LEU A 63 -5.46 1.41 5.27
N LEU A 64 -4.19 1.77 5.46
CA LEU A 64 -3.24 1.01 6.28
C LEU A 64 -3.21 1.43 7.77
N ASP A 65 -4.07 2.35 8.20
CA ASP A 65 -4.10 2.84 9.59
C ASP A 65 -4.71 1.83 10.58
N ASN A 66 -5.38 0.79 10.08
CA ASN A 66 -6.03 -0.25 10.90
C ASN A 66 -5.10 -1.45 11.21
N ALA A 67 -3.83 -1.18 11.52
CA ALA A 67 -2.84 -2.22 11.85
C ALA A 67 -3.22 -3.06 13.10
N GLU A 68 -4.24 -2.67 13.87
CA GLU A 68 -4.72 -3.44 15.03
C GLU A 68 -5.61 -4.65 14.69
N ARG A 69 -5.92 -4.97 13.43
CA ARG A 69 -6.81 -6.11 13.10
C ARG A 69 -6.40 -6.96 11.90
N ALA A 70 -5.10 -7.06 11.61
CA ALA A 70 -4.63 -8.09 10.68
C ALA A 70 -4.25 -9.37 11.43
N GLU A 71 -5.15 -9.93 12.24
CA GLU A 71 -5.14 -11.38 12.42
C GLU A 71 -5.63 -11.97 11.10
N ASP A 72 -4.71 -12.43 10.25
CA ASP A 72 -5.07 -13.29 9.11
C ASP A 72 -5.68 -14.56 9.71
N PRO A 73 -6.96 -14.88 9.50
CA PRO A 73 -7.63 -16.02 10.14
C PRO A 73 -7.20 -17.37 9.53
N LYS A 74 -5.91 -17.57 9.31
CA LYS A 74 -5.32 -18.85 8.90
C LYS A 74 -4.76 -19.62 10.10
#